data_AF-A0A814GS16-F1
#
_entry.id   AF-A0A814GS16-F1
#
_cell.length_a   1.000
_cell.length_b   1.000
_cell.length_c   1.000
_cell.angle_alpha   90.00
_cell.angle_beta   90.00
_cell.angle_gamma   90.00
#
_symmetry.space_group_name_H-M   'P 1'
#
loop_
_entity.id
_entity.type
_entity.pdbx_description
1 polymer ?
#
loop_
_entity_poly.entity_id
_entity_poly.type
_entity_poly.pdbx_seq_one_letter_code
_entity_poly.pdbx_strand_id
1 'polypeptide(L)'
;MYINSNTVLFGRTILLVPYGKHHVKKYHTWMENEEIRELTASLPLSIDEEYEMQQTWLNDKDKCTFIILSKEIFDRTHDETVTGRHKGYGIETLYTFIRYAIEILNINRFIVKIGLKNLASITLFTTKFHFLTIQTSEIFQEITMERHVDNEFIDLLHTKTPNYKIDFYNNIITNKKV
;
A
#
# COMPACT_ATOMS: atom_id res chain seq x y z
N MET A 1 3.96 11.91 -13.09
CA MET A 1 2.62 12.48 -12.86
C MET A 1 2.37 12.25 -11.40
N TYR A 2 2.42 13.31 -10.59
CA TYR A 2 2.41 13.19 -9.13
C TYR A 2 0.98 13.00 -8.58
N ILE A 3 0.17 12.10 -9.16
CA ILE A 3 -1.27 12.03 -8.84
C ILE A 3 -1.49 11.85 -7.33
N ASN A 4 -0.66 11.02 -6.69
CA ASN A 4 -0.83 10.74 -5.27
C ASN A 4 -0.03 11.68 -4.35
N SER A 5 0.79 12.62 -4.85
CA SER A 5 1.71 13.37 -3.98
C SER A 5 1.02 14.29 -2.97
N ASN A 6 -0.23 14.66 -3.25
CA ASN A 6 -1.07 15.43 -2.33
C ASN A 6 -2.35 14.66 -1.96
N THR A 7 -2.35 13.33 -2.07
CA THR A 7 -3.54 12.50 -1.84
C THR A 7 -3.41 11.73 -0.55
N VAL A 8 -4.45 11.76 0.27
CA VAL A 8 -4.56 10.92 1.47
C VAL A 8 -5.83 10.10 1.39
N LEU A 9 -5.70 8.79 1.60
CA LEU A 9 -6.83 7.88 1.65
C LEU A 9 -7.13 7.54 3.10
N PHE A 10 -8.38 7.75 3.49
CA PHE A 10 -8.87 7.42 4.83
C PHE A 10 -9.57 6.07 4.79
N GLY A 11 -9.15 5.19 5.67
CA GLY A 11 -9.91 4.02 6.07
C GLY A 11 -10.68 4.25 7.36
N ARG A 12 -11.24 3.17 7.89
CA ARG A 12 -11.82 3.13 9.23
C ARG A 12 -10.73 3.26 10.31
N THR A 13 -9.65 2.48 10.19
CA THR A 13 -8.59 2.40 11.22
C THR A 13 -7.21 2.84 10.72
N ILE A 14 -7.09 3.08 9.41
CA ILE A 14 -5.83 3.43 8.74
C ILE A 14 -5.93 4.77 8.01
N LEU A 15 -4.77 5.37 7.73
CA LEU A 15 -4.60 6.39 6.68
C LEU A 15 -3.49 5.95 5.73
N LEU A 16 -3.64 6.23 4.45
CA LEU A 16 -2.57 6.07 3.45
C LEU A 16 -2.11 7.47 3.04
N VAL A 17 -0.86 7.80 3.34
CA VAL A 17 -0.24 9.08 3.00
C VAL A 17 0.87 8.89 1.97
N PRO A 18 1.24 9.92 1.20
CA PRO A 18 2.28 9.78 0.18
C PRO A 18 3.64 9.44 0.81
N TYR A 19 4.43 8.58 0.17
CA TYR A 19 5.77 8.23 0.66
C TYR A 19 6.77 9.39 0.49
N GLY A 20 6.88 10.22 1.54
CA GLY A 20 7.84 11.32 1.62
C GLY A 20 9.23 10.97 2.19
N LYS A 21 10.19 11.88 1.99
CA LYS A 21 11.60 11.76 2.43
C LYS A 21 11.75 11.55 3.95
N HIS A 22 10.87 12.11 4.77
CA HIS A 22 10.91 11.95 6.23
C HIS A 22 10.61 10.52 6.69
N HIS A 23 9.93 9.71 5.87
CA HIS A 23 9.65 8.31 6.18
C HIS A 23 10.85 7.38 5.93
N VAL A 24 11.83 7.80 5.12
CA VAL A 24 12.94 6.93 4.66
C VAL A 24 13.70 6.31 5.82
N LYS A 25 14.04 7.09 6.86
CA LYS A 25 14.73 6.57 8.05
C LYS A 25 13.94 5.44 8.70
N LYS A 26 12.61 5.61 8.80
CA LYS A 26 11.76 4.60 9.40
C LYS A 26 11.61 3.37 8.52
N TYR A 27 11.42 3.57 7.21
CA TYR A 27 11.38 2.51 6.23
C TYR A 27 12.66 1.66 6.25
N HIS A 28 13.83 2.31 6.32
CA HIS A 28 15.13 1.64 6.46
C HIS A 28 15.17 0.72 7.68
N THR A 29 14.68 1.16 8.86
CA THR A 29 14.60 0.27 10.04
C THR A 29 13.69 -0.94 9.84
N TRP A 30 12.68 -0.87 8.95
CA TRP A 30 11.89 -2.04 8.61
C TRP A 30 12.65 -2.99 7.70
N MET A 31 13.44 -2.45 6.75
CA MET A 31 14.26 -3.23 5.83
C MET A 31 15.49 -3.86 6.50
N GLU A 32 15.85 -3.48 7.73
CA GLU A 32 16.82 -4.21 8.55
C GLU A 32 16.32 -5.62 8.94
N ASN A 33 15.00 -5.85 8.96
CA ASN A 33 14.42 -7.15 9.26
C ASN A 33 14.47 -8.10 8.05
N GLU A 34 15.12 -9.26 8.23
CA GLU A 34 15.32 -10.26 7.17
C GLU A 34 14.03 -10.90 6.67
N GLU A 35 13.08 -11.18 7.56
CA GLU A 35 11.78 -11.76 7.19
C GLU A 35 10.99 -10.80 6.28
N ILE A 36 11.00 -9.50 6.59
CA ILE A 36 10.37 -8.47 5.74
C ILE A 36 11.06 -8.41 4.37
N ARG A 37 12.39 -8.47 4.33
CA ARG A 37 13.14 -8.48 3.07
C ARG A 37 12.81 -9.71 2.22
N GLU A 38 12.78 -10.91 2.83
CA GLU A 38 12.43 -12.14 2.10
C GLU A 38 11.01 -12.07 1.53
N LEU A 39 10.04 -11.60 2.33
CA LEU A 39 8.64 -11.48 1.89
C LEU A 39 8.43 -10.40 0.82
N THR A 40 9.29 -9.39 0.75
CA THR A 40 9.23 -8.31 -0.24
C THR A 40 10.20 -8.50 -1.40
N ALA A 41 10.98 -9.59 -1.40
CA ALA A 41 12.08 -9.84 -2.32
C ALA A 41 13.06 -8.65 -2.45
N SER A 42 13.31 -7.95 -1.34
CA SER A 42 14.18 -6.77 -1.28
C SER A 42 15.58 -7.11 -0.80
N LEU A 43 16.59 -6.43 -1.35
CA LEU A 43 17.97 -6.50 -0.85
C LEU A 43 18.20 -5.43 0.22
N PRO A 44 19.13 -5.65 1.17
CA PRO A 44 19.53 -4.60 2.09
C PRO A 44 20.24 -3.48 1.32
N LEU A 45 19.82 -2.25 1.56
CA LEU A 45 20.43 -1.03 1.02
C LEU A 45 20.97 -0.19 2.17
N SER A 46 21.96 0.65 1.88
CA SER A 46 22.40 1.72 2.78
C SER A 46 21.33 2.81 2.90
N ILE A 47 21.42 3.63 3.95
CA ILE A 47 20.47 4.72 4.16
C ILE A 47 20.47 5.74 3.01
N ASP A 48 21.63 6.00 2.41
CA ASP A 48 21.76 6.94 1.30
C ASP A 48 21.14 6.37 0.01
N GLU A 49 21.34 5.08 -0.26
CA GLU A 49 20.69 4.36 -1.37
C GLU A 49 19.15 4.33 -1.20
N GLU A 50 18.63 4.18 0.03
CA GLU A 50 17.19 4.27 0.31
C GLU A 50 16.63 5.67 0.00
N TYR A 51 17.39 6.73 0.28
CA TYR A 51 17.01 8.09 -0.11
C TYR A 51 16.97 8.26 -1.63
N GLU A 52 17.96 7.74 -2.35
CA GLU A 52 17.98 7.77 -3.82
C GLU A 52 16.82 6.97 -4.40
N MET A 53 16.59 5.75 -3.91
CA MET A 53 15.49 4.89 -4.34
C MET A 53 14.14 5.56 -4.09
N GLN A 54 13.93 6.19 -2.93
CA GLN A 54 12.72 6.94 -2.64
C GLN A 54 12.48 8.07 -3.65
N GLN A 55 13.54 8.79 -4.05
CA GLN A 55 13.43 9.84 -5.08
C GLN A 55 13.07 9.25 -6.45
N THR A 56 13.62 8.09 -6.82
CA THR A 56 13.24 7.43 -8.08
C THR A 56 11.77 7.05 -8.07
N TRP A 57 11.27 6.47 -6.98
CA TRP A 57 9.86 6.07 -6.85
C TRP A 57 8.91 7.26 -6.82
N LEU A 58 9.30 8.36 -6.18
CA LEU A 58 8.49 9.58 -6.12
C LEU A 58 8.33 10.23 -7.51
N ASN A 59 9.34 10.12 -8.36
CA ASN A 59 9.35 10.74 -9.70
C ASN A 59 8.91 9.80 -10.82
N ASP A 60 8.72 8.52 -10.52
CA ASP A 60 8.24 7.51 -11.46
C ASP A 60 6.75 7.78 -11.78
N LYS A 61 6.43 7.91 -13.07
CA LYS A 61 5.07 8.26 -13.52
C LYS A 61 4.11 7.08 -13.44
N ASP A 62 4.65 5.87 -13.37
CA ASP A 62 3.90 4.62 -13.41
C ASP A 62 3.85 3.95 -12.01
N LYS A 63 4.38 4.62 -10.98
CA LYS A 63 4.33 4.16 -9.60
C LYS A 63 3.53 5.11 -8.72
N CYS A 64 2.83 4.49 -7.77
CA CYS A 64 2.05 5.19 -6.76
C CYS A 64 2.32 4.54 -5.41
N THR A 65 3.12 5.20 -4.57
CA THR A 65 3.57 4.67 -3.28
C THR A 65 2.94 5.40 -2.12
N PHE A 66 2.33 4.65 -1.20
CA PHE A 66 1.76 5.15 0.04
C PHE A 66 2.44 4.52 1.27
N ILE A 67 2.51 5.29 2.35
CA ILE A 67 2.79 4.81 3.70
C ILE A 67 1.48 4.63 4.44
N ILE A 68 1.35 3.49 5.11
CA ILE A 68 0.18 3.13 5.91
C ILE A 68 0.42 3.60 7.34
N LEU A 69 -0.49 4.43 7.84
CA LEU A 69 -0.50 4.93 9.21
C LEU A 69 -1.66 4.32 9.98
N SER A 70 -1.46 4.12 11.28
CA SER A 70 -2.55 3.86 12.22
C SER A 70 -3.28 5.17 12.51
N LYS A 71 -4.59 5.21 12.29
CA LYS A 71 -5.39 6.42 12.56
C LYS A 71 -5.36 6.84 14.00
N GLU A 72 -5.53 5.89 14.92
CA GLU A 72 -5.51 6.17 16.36
C GLU A 72 -4.18 6.76 16.82
N ILE A 73 -3.06 6.19 16.35
CA ILE A 73 -1.73 6.68 16.70
C ILE A 73 -1.51 8.06 16.12
N PHE A 74 -1.85 8.25 14.83
CA PHE A 74 -1.67 9.53 14.16
C PHE A 74 -2.52 10.63 14.80
N ASP A 75 -3.79 10.36 15.13
CA ASP A 75 -4.67 11.32 15.80
C ASP A 75 -4.13 11.73 17.18
N ARG A 76 -3.39 10.84 17.86
CA ARG A 76 -2.76 11.10 19.17
C ARG A 76 -1.43 11.85 19.06
N THR A 77 -0.55 11.45 18.14
CA THR A 77 0.84 11.94 18.10
C THR A 77 1.08 12.98 17.02
N HIS A 78 0.22 13.04 16.01
CA HIS A 78 0.42 13.80 14.76
C HIS A 78 1.76 13.50 14.07
N ASP A 79 2.29 12.29 14.31
CA ASP A 79 3.59 11.82 13.81
C ASP A 79 3.39 10.59 12.91
N GLU A 80 3.83 10.71 11.66
CA GLU A 80 3.70 9.71 10.60
C GLU A 80 4.77 8.61 10.70
N THR A 81 5.77 8.79 11.56
CA THR A 81 6.88 7.83 11.72
C THR A 81 6.64 6.82 12.84
N VAL A 82 5.57 7.00 13.63
CA VAL A 82 5.22 6.10 14.73
C VAL A 82 4.57 4.84 14.17
N THR A 83 5.16 3.69 14.47
CA THR A 83 4.66 2.39 14.01
C THR A 83 3.43 1.95 14.79
N GLY A 84 2.38 1.59 14.06
CA GLY A 84 1.31 0.74 14.55
C GLY A 84 1.32 -0.60 13.81
N ARG A 85 1.37 -1.72 14.55
CA ARG A 85 1.03 -3.03 14.01
C ARG A 85 -0.30 -3.46 14.61
N HIS A 86 -1.29 -3.67 13.77
CA HIS A 86 -2.58 -4.21 14.19
C HIS A 86 -3.07 -5.26 13.18
N LYS A 87 -3.76 -6.28 13.69
CA LYS A 87 -4.37 -7.31 12.85
C LYS A 87 -5.48 -6.64 12.02
N GLY A 88 -5.40 -6.74 10.70
CA GLY A 88 -6.42 -6.21 9.78
C GLY A 88 -6.01 -4.97 8.99
N TYR A 89 -4.92 -4.28 9.33
CA TYR A 89 -4.48 -3.11 8.55
C TYR A 89 -4.14 -3.46 7.10
N GLY A 90 -3.49 -4.60 6.86
CA GLY A 90 -3.13 -5.02 5.50
C GLY A 90 -4.35 -5.22 4.58
N ILE A 91 -5.41 -5.89 5.07
CA ILE A 91 -6.60 -6.14 4.24
C ILE A 91 -7.42 -4.87 4.02
N GLU A 92 -7.56 -4.02 5.04
CA GLU A 92 -8.24 -2.73 4.93
C GLU A 92 -7.50 -1.79 3.96
N THR A 93 -6.17 -1.81 4.00
CA THR A 93 -5.30 -1.06 3.07
C THR A 93 -5.56 -1.49 1.65
N LEU A 94 -5.56 -2.79 1.37
CA LEU A 94 -5.78 -3.30 0.01
C LEU A 94 -7.14 -2.91 -0.53
N TYR A 95 -8.22 -3.04 0.25
CA TYR A 95 -9.55 -2.57 -0.19
C TYR A 95 -9.56 -1.07 -0.48
N THR A 96 -8.97 -0.27 0.42
CA THR A 96 -8.90 1.20 0.28
C THR A 96 -8.10 1.62 -0.95
N PHE A 97 -6.96 0.99 -1.19
CA PHE A 97 -6.07 1.28 -2.30
C PHE A 97 -6.65 0.82 -3.65
N ILE A 98 -7.23 -0.38 -3.72
CA ILE A 98 -7.86 -0.88 -4.95
C ILE A 98 -9.03 0.01 -5.34
N ARG A 99 -9.86 0.43 -4.37
CA ARG A 99 -10.96 1.36 -4.63
C ARG A 99 -10.45 2.69 -5.21
N TYR A 100 -9.39 3.26 -4.63
CA TYR A 100 -8.73 4.44 -5.18
C TYR A 100 -8.22 4.23 -6.61
N ALA A 101 -7.59 3.09 -6.89
CA ALA A 101 -7.08 2.78 -8.22
C ALA A 101 -8.21 2.69 -9.26
N ILE A 102 -9.38 2.17 -8.89
CA ILE A 102 -10.55 2.13 -9.79
C ILE A 102 -11.16 3.52 -9.95
N GLU A 103 -11.53 4.18 -8.85
CA GLU A 103 -12.32 5.41 -8.89
C GLU A 103 -11.54 6.63 -9.38
N ILE A 104 -10.23 6.71 -9.09
CA ILE A 104 -9.41 7.89 -9.39
C ILE A 104 -8.42 7.62 -10.51
N LEU A 105 -7.77 6.46 -10.50
CA LEU A 105 -6.79 6.11 -11.54
C LEU A 105 -7.41 5.41 -12.76
N ASN A 106 -8.72 5.12 -12.73
CA ASN A 106 -9.45 4.44 -13.79
C ASN A 106 -8.85 3.08 -14.19
N ILE A 107 -8.28 2.36 -13.21
CA ILE A 107 -7.73 1.02 -13.42
C ILE A 107 -8.88 0.01 -13.51
N ASN A 108 -8.83 -0.85 -14.53
CA ASN A 108 -9.86 -1.87 -14.79
C ASN A 108 -9.34 -3.32 -14.69
N ARG A 109 -8.03 -3.50 -14.46
CA ARG A 109 -7.38 -4.80 -14.34
C ARG A 109 -6.21 -4.70 -13.37
N PHE A 110 -6.17 -5.65 -12.44
CA PHE A 110 -5.09 -5.79 -11.47
C PHE A 110 -4.34 -7.08 -11.74
N ILE A 111 -3.01 -7.03 -11.61
CA ILE A 111 -2.12 -8.18 -11.69
C ILE A 111 -1.27 -8.18 -10.44
N VAL A 112 -1.16 -9.35 -9.79
CA VAL A 112 -0.28 -9.54 -8.65
C VAL A 112 0.67 -10.70 -8.92
N LYS A 113 1.91 -10.56 -8.47
CA LYS A 113 2.93 -11.60 -8.46
C LYS A 113 3.33 -11.89 -7.04
N ILE A 114 3.31 -13.15 -6.65
CA ILE A 114 3.51 -13.57 -5.26
C ILE A 114 4.42 -14.79 -5.24
N GLY A 115 5.45 -14.77 -4.38
CA GLY A 115 6.30 -15.96 -4.19
C GLY A 115 5.49 -17.14 -3.64
N LEU A 116 5.77 -18.36 -4.13
CA LEU A 116 5.01 -19.58 -3.81
C LEU A 116 5.02 -19.93 -2.31
N LYS A 117 6.03 -19.46 -1.56
CA LYS A 117 6.11 -19.61 -0.10
C LYS A 117 5.13 -18.71 0.66
N ASN A 118 4.65 -17.61 0.05
CA ASN A 118 3.76 -16.65 0.71
C ASN A 118 2.29 -17.09 0.58
N LEU A 119 1.98 -18.23 1.18
CA LEU A 119 0.64 -18.85 1.15
C LEU A 119 -0.45 -17.92 1.72
N ALA A 120 -0.09 -17.07 2.68
CA ALA A 120 -0.99 -16.10 3.27
C ALA A 120 -1.49 -15.09 2.21
N SER A 121 -0.60 -14.54 1.40
CA SER A 121 -0.97 -13.59 0.34
C SER A 121 -1.68 -14.31 -0.81
N ILE A 122 -1.26 -15.51 -1.19
CA ILE A 122 -1.95 -16.31 -2.21
C ILE A 122 -3.40 -16.58 -1.78
N THR A 123 -3.62 -17.03 -0.54
CA THR A 123 -4.96 -17.25 0.03
C THR A 123 -5.75 -15.96 0.08
N LEU A 124 -5.13 -14.85 0.46
CA LEU A 124 -5.78 -13.55 0.53
C LEU A 124 -6.35 -13.13 -0.83
N PHE A 125 -5.51 -13.12 -1.88
CA PHE A 125 -5.91 -12.65 -3.20
C PHE A 125 -6.93 -13.60 -3.87
N THR A 126 -6.78 -14.91 -3.69
CA THR A 126 -7.74 -15.89 -4.23
C THR A 126 -9.08 -15.86 -3.50
N THR A 127 -9.10 -15.90 -2.16
CA THR A 127 -10.34 -16.10 -1.40
C THR A 127 -11.08 -14.82 -1.00
N LYS A 128 -10.37 -13.68 -0.87
CA LYS A 128 -10.99 -12.41 -0.44
C LYS A 128 -11.19 -11.44 -1.59
N PHE A 129 -10.27 -11.43 -2.55
CA PHE A 129 -10.30 -10.52 -3.68
C PHE A 129 -10.68 -11.20 -5.00
N HIS A 130 -10.90 -12.53 -4.98
CA HIS A 130 -11.34 -13.34 -6.11
C HIS A 130 -10.42 -13.23 -7.34
N PHE A 131 -9.11 -13.07 -7.12
CA PHE A 131 -8.12 -13.11 -8.19
C PHE A 131 -8.01 -14.53 -8.76
N LEU A 132 -7.84 -14.61 -10.08
CA LEU A 132 -7.67 -15.86 -10.81
C LEU A 132 -6.20 -16.06 -11.17
N THR A 133 -5.68 -17.27 -10.98
CA THR A 133 -4.33 -17.61 -11.40
C THR A 133 -4.24 -17.65 -12.92
N ILE A 134 -3.27 -16.92 -13.49
CA ILE A 134 -2.99 -16.93 -14.92
C ILE A 134 -1.71 -17.67 -15.27
N GLN A 135 -0.74 -17.68 -14.36
CA GLN A 135 0.56 -18.30 -14.60
C GLN A 135 1.24 -18.67 -13.28
N THR A 136 1.96 -19.78 -13.28
CA THR A 136 2.92 -20.14 -12.23
C THR A 136 4.30 -20.30 -12.87
N SER A 137 5.34 -19.79 -12.22
CA SER A 137 6.73 -19.93 -12.66
C SER A 137 7.52 -20.76 -11.67
N GLU A 138 8.01 -21.91 -12.11
CA GLU A 138 8.90 -22.76 -11.31
C GLU A 138 10.33 -22.18 -11.25
N ILE A 139 10.76 -21.43 -12.27
CA ILE A 139 12.10 -20.83 -12.29
C ILE A 139 12.19 -19.73 -11.24
N PHE A 140 11.19 -18.86 -11.18
CA PHE A 140 11.15 -17.73 -10.26
C PHE A 140 10.43 -18.05 -8.94
N GLN A 141 9.86 -19.24 -8.81
CA GLN A 141 9.07 -19.67 -7.65
C GLN A 141 7.98 -18.65 -7.30
N GLU A 142 7.25 -18.17 -8.32
CA GLU A 142 6.18 -17.17 -8.20
C GLU A 142 4.88 -17.61 -8.87
N ILE A 143 3.74 -17.13 -8.36
CA ILE A 143 2.43 -17.22 -8.99
C ILE A 143 1.98 -15.82 -9.43
N THR A 144 1.47 -15.73 -10.65
CA THR A 144 0.84 -14.53 -11.20
C THR A 144 -0.66 -14.73 -11.24
N MET A 145 -1.40 -13.79 -10.66
CA MET A 145 -2.86 -13.79 -10.63
C MET A 145 -3.40 -12.47 -11.14
N GLU A 146 -4.62 -12.47 -11.67
CA GLU A 146 -5.29 -11.28 -12.15
C GLU A 146 -6.72 -11.13 -11.65
N ARG A 147 -7.20 -9.89 -11.62
CA ARG A 147 -8.61 -9.55 -11.36
C ARG A 147 -9.03 -8.41 -12.26
N HIS A 148 -10.04 -8.65 -13.10
CA HIS A 148 -10.74 -7.59 -13.82
C HIS A 148 -11.75 -6.90 -12.91
N VAL A 149 -12.01 -5.62 -13.17
CA VAL A 149 -13.04 -4.86 -12.44
C VAL A 149 -14.42 -5.19 -13.02
N ASP A 150 -15.32 -5.63 -12.16
CA ASP A 150 -16.73 -5.86 -12.44
C ASP A 150 -17.60 -5.28 -11.31
N ASN A 151 -18.91 -5.31 -11.50
CA ASN A 151 -19.85 -4.75 -10.54
C ASN A 151 -19.78 -5.44 -9.18
N GLU A 152 -19.59 -6.77 -9.15
CA GLU A 152 -19.44 -7.52 -7.88
C GLU A 152 -18.23 -7.01 -7.09
N PHE A 153 -17.11 -6.77 -7.78
CA PHE A 153 -15.91 -6.28 -7.13
C PHE A 153 -16.10 -4.85 -6.61
N ILE A 154 -16.73 -3.98 -7.41
CA ILE A 154 -17.06 -2.61 -6.99
C ILE A 154 -17.95 -2.64 -5.74
N ASP A 155 -19.01 -3.43 -5.73
CA ASP A 155 -19.93 -3.57 -4.60
C ASP A 155 -19.21 -4.09 -3.34
N LEU A 156 -18.31 -5.08 -3.51
CA LEU A 156 -17.46 -5.56 -2.43
C LEU A 156 -16.58 -4.43 -1.86
N LEU A 157 -15.93 -3.65 -2.72
CA LEU A 157 -15.07 -2.54 -2.31
C LEU A 157 -15.84 -1.48 -1.52
N HIS A 158 -17.02 -1.06 -2.01
CA HIS A 158 -17.87 -0.11 -1.29
C HIS A 158 -18.32 -0.67 0.07
N THR A 159 -18.73 -1.92 0.11
CA THR A 159 -19.15 -2.60 1.36
C THR A 159 -18.01 -2.71 2.37
N LYS A 160 -16.78 -2.96 1.91
CA LYS A 160 -15.60 -3.13 2.78
C LYS A 160 -14.94 -1.82 3.15
N THR A 161 -15.25 -0.71 2.47
CA THR A 161 -14.67 0.60 2.72
C THR A 161 -15.74 1.68 2.96
N PRO A 162 -16.66 1.49 3.93
CA PRO A 162 -17.74 2.46 4.18
C PRO A 162 -17.22 3.82 4.67
N ASN A 163 -16.01 3.85 5.25
CA ASN A 163 -15.34 5.06 5.72
C ASN A 163 -14.34 5.64 4.71
N TYR A 164 -14.33 5.14 3.47
CA TYR A 164 -13.44 5.63 2.42
C TYR A 164 -13.67 7.12 2.19
N LYS A 165 -12.59 7.89 2.32
CA LYS A 165 -12.56 9.31 1.95
C LYS A 165 -11.20 9.63 1.35
N ILE A 166 -11.18 10.55 0.40
CA ILE A 166 -9.97 11.18 -0.09
C ILE A 166 -9.90 12.61 0.48
N ASP A 167 -8.72 13.02 0.93
CA ASP A 167 -8.43 14.41 1.27
C ASP A 167 -7.05 14.80 0.76
N PHE A 168 -6.69 16.08 0.89
CA PHE A 168 -5.39 16.58 0.50
C PHE A 168 -4.37 16.44 1.63
N TYR A 169 -3.18 15.95 1.31
CA TYR A 169 -2.10 15.75 2.30
C TYR A 169 -1.73 17.05 3.02
N ASN A 170 -1.71 18.16 2.28
CA ASN A 170 -1.47 19.49 2.84
C ASN A 170 -2.46 19.85 3.96
N ASN A 171 -3.74 19.48 3.85
CA ASN A 171 -4.76 19.81 4.85
C ASN A 171 -4.48 19.13 6.20
N ILE A 172 -3.82 17.97 6.17
CA ILE A 172 -3.52 17.17 7.37
C ILE A 172 -2.26 17.69 8.05
N ILE A 173 -1.25 18.11 7.28
CA ILE A 173 -0.01 18.65 7.83
C ILE A 173 -0.19 20.07 8.36
N THR A 174 -1.03 20.91 7.74
CA THR A 174 -1.23 22.31 8.19
C THR A 174 -1.89 22.42 9.56
N ASN A 175 -2.62 21.39 10.00
CA ASN A 175 -3.15 21.33 11.37
C ASN A 175 -2.08 21.07 12.45
N LYS A 176 -0.78 20.98 12.09
CA LYS A 176 0.36 20.95 13.02
C LYS A 176 0.73 22.33 13.61
N LYS A 177 0.01 23.40 13.28
CA LYS A 177 0.23 24.75 13.83
C LYS A 177 -1.05 25.36 14.40
N VAL A 178 -1.41 25.01 15.64
CA VAL A 178 -2.05 25.91 16.62
C VAL A 178 -1.48 25.58 17.99
#